data_AF-A0A926H533-F1
#
_entry.id   AF-A0A926H533-F1
#
_cell.length_a   1.000
_cell.length_b   1.000
_cell.length_c   1.000
_cell.angle_alpha   90.00
_cell.angle_beta   90.00
_cell.angle_gamma   90.00
#
_symmetry.space_group_name_H-M   'P 1'
#
loop_
_entity.id
_entity.type
_entity.pdbx_description
1 polymer ?
#
loop_
_entity_poly.entity_id
_entity_poly.type
_entity_poly.pdbx_seq_one_letter_code
_entity_poly.pdbx_strand_id
1 'polypeptide(L)'
;MPVPTLPQAPAPFAETTTRKTGSLSARQLLDIELGLFLLSQLLPTAPPDALSELLTGDHALANRPTWTARQHRYLNRARLLLGHFQQRGRWLNQIERYATGSSYRQAYAISQDRSCFGEKSVGFFRSRLSALRQMLG
;
A
#
# COMPACT_ATOMS: atom_id res chain seq x y z
N MET A 1 16.22 61.13 16.66
CA MET A 1 15.48 60.41 15.61
C MET A 1 15.95 58.96 15.56
N PRO A 2 15.23 57.99 16.15
CA PRO A 2 15.43 56.58 15.86
C PRO A 2 14.27 56.02 15.03
N VAL A 3 14.62 55.32 13.94
CA VAL A 3 13.73 54.57 13.05
C VAL A 3 13.24 53.28 13.74
N PRO A 4 11.96 52.91 13.66
CA PRO A 4 11.48 51.63 14.18
C PRO A 4 11.74 50.50 13.18
N THR A 5 12.54 49.50 13.56
CA THR A 5 12.69 48.24 12.83
C THR A 5 11.48 47.35 13.10
N LEU A 6 10.65 47.12 12.07
CA LEU A 6 9.60 46.11 12.09
C LEU A 6 10.22 44.70 11.93
N PRO A 7 9.90 43.72 12.79
CA PRO A 7 10.21 42.32 12.50
C PRO A 7 9.26 41.76 11.44
N GLN A 8 9.91 41.21 10.42
CA GLN A 8 9.42 40.58 9.20
C GLN A 8 8.42 39.44 9.48
N ALA A 9 7.31 39.44 8.74
CA ALA A 9 6.29 38.40 8.80
C ALA A 9 6.87 37.01 8.47
N PRO A 10 6.40 35.93 9.13
CA PRO A 10 6.76 34.57 8.74
C PRO A 10 6.21 34.27 7.35
N ALA A 11 7.09 33.77 6.49
CA ALA A 11 6.77 33.33 5.13
C ALA A 11 5.54 32.40 5.12
N PRO A 12 4.64 32.52 4.13
CA PRO A 12 3.60 31.52 3.93
C PRO A 12 4.29 30.18 3.69
N PHE A 13 4.02 29.25 4.58
CA PHE A 13 4.54 27.89 4.53
C PHE A 13 4.32 27.30 3.15
N ALA A 14 5.46 26.91 2.55
CA ALA A 14 5.63 25.94 1.50
C ALA A 14 4.35 25.52 0.77
N GLU A 15 4.19 26.04 -0.44
CA GLU A 15 3.42 25.38 -1.49
C GLU A 15 3.90 23.93 -1.58
N THR A 16 3.17 23.04 -0.91
CA THR A 16 3.28 21.61 -1.14
C THR A 16 2.84 21.45 -2.58
N THR A 17 3.85 21.35 -3.45
CA THR A 17 3.72 20.95 -4.84
C THR A 17 2.68 19.86 -4.88
N THR A 18 1.49 20.19 -5.37
CA THR A 18 0.46 19.23 -5.72
C THR A 18 1.03 18.45 -6.89
N ARG A 19 1.89 17.47 -6.58
CA ARG A 19 2.30 16.45 -7.53
C ARG A 19 0.98 15.88 -8.00
N LYS A 20 0.64 16.12 -9.26
CA LYS A 20 -0.44 15.42 -9.96
C LYS A 20 -0.14 13.94 -9.81
N THR A 21 -0.66 13.33 -8.74
CA THR A 21 -0.61 11.89 -8.52
C THR A 21 -1.56 11.32 -9.55
N GLY A 22 -1.03 11.05 -10.74
CA GLY A 22 -1.78 10.48 -11.84
C GLY A 22 -2.58 9.29 -11.32
N SER A 23 -3.87 9.26 -11.65
CA SER A 23 -4.77 8.22 -11.17
C SER A 23 -4.19 6.84 -11.52
N LEU A 24 -4.23 5.93 -10.54
CA LEU A 24 -3.84 4.55 -10.77
C LEU A 24 -4.82 3.91 -11.75
N SER A 25 -4.30 3.14 -12.71
CA SER A 25 -5.17 2.35 -13.58
C SER A 25 -5.91 1.29 -12.77
N ALA A 26 -7.06 0.82 -13.27
CA ALA A 26 -7.83 -0.23 -12.58
C ALA A 26 -7.00 -1.48 -12.31
N ARG A 27 -6.10 -1.85 -13.24
CA ARG A 27 -5.16 -2.96 -13.08
C ARG A 27 -4.16 -2.71 -11.95
N GLN A 28 -3.53 -1.54 -11.93
CA GLN A 28 -2.58 -1.17 -10.87
C GLN A 28 -3.24 -1.14 -9.50
N LEU A 29 -4.47 -0.61 -9.43
CA LEU A 29 -5.24 -0.54 -8.19
C LEU A 29 -5.56 -1.95 -7.69
N LEU A 30 -5.95 -2.86 -8.58
CA LEU A 30 -6.18 -4.26 -8.27
C LEU A 30 -4.89 -4.98 -7.83
N ASP A 31 -3.77 -4.77 -8.51
CA ASP A 31 -2.49 -5.39 -8.15
C ASP A 31 -2.03 -4.94 -6.74
N ILE A 32 -2.24 -3.66 -6.39
CA ILE A 32 -1.93 -3.13 -5.05
C ILE A 32 -2.82 -3.77 -4.00
N GLU A 33 -4.13 -3.84 -4.24
CA GLU A 33 -5.06 -4.46 -3.31
C GLU A 33 -4.85 -5.96 -3.16
N LEU A 34 -4.41 -6.63 -4.22
CA LEU A 34 -4.01 -8.04 -4.16
C LEU A 34 -2.81 -8.21 -3.23
N GLY A 35 -1.84 -7.30 -3.28
CA GLY A 35 -0.71 -7.28 -2.36
C GLY A 35 -1.14 -7.03 -0.91
N LEU A 36 -1.99 -6.03 -0.67
CA LEU A 36 -2.50 -5.73 0.67
C LEU A 36 -3.37 -6.87 1.24
N PHE A 37 -4.17 -7.51 0.39
CA PHE A 37 -4.92 -8.72 0.76
C PHE A 37 -3.99 -9.88 1.11
N LEU A 38 -2.93 -10.09 0.33
CA LEU A 38 -1.93 -11.11 0.64
C LEU A 38 -1.29 -10.84 2.01
N LEU A 39 -0.90 -9.58 2.28
CA LEU A 39 -0.38 -9.19 3.59
C LEU A 39 -1.40 -9.42 4.70
N SER A 40 -2.68 -9.08 4.52
CA SER A 40 -3.70 -9.32 5.55
C SER A 40 -3.91 -10.82 5.83
N GLN A 41 -3.73 -11.69 4.83
CA GLN A 41 -3.86 -13.14 4.99
C GLN A 41 -2.61 -13.82 5.58
N LEU A 42 -1.41 -13.30 5.34
CA LEU A 42 -0.16 -13.92 5.81
C LEU A 42 0.43 -13.24 7.05
N LEU A 43 0.38 -11.91 7.10
CA LEU A 43 1.01 -11.06 8.11
C LEU A 43 0.12 -9.83 8.41
N PRO A 44 -1.01 -10.02 9.11
CA PRO A 44 -1.96 -8.94 9.37
C PRO A 44 -1.40 -7.79 10.22
N THR A 45 -0.29 -8.03 10.93
CA THR A 45 0.41 -7.03 11.75
C THR A 45 1.57 -6.35 11.01
N ALA A 46 1.90 -6.78 9.79
CA ALA A 46 2.99 -6.19 9.03
C ALA A 46 2.60 -4.87 8.38
N PRO A 47 3.55 -3.93 8.22
CA PRO A 47 3.30 -2.72 7.45
C PRO A 47 3.06 -3.04 5.97
N PRO A 48 2.34 -2.18 5.23
CA PRO A 48 2.12 -2.33 3.80
C PRO A 48 3.43 -2.46 3.02
N ASP A 49 4.53 -1.87 3.50
CA ASP A 49 5.84 -1.88 2.86
C ASP A 49 6.51 -3.28 2.83
N ALA A 50 6.08 -4.20 3.70
CA ALA A 50 6.64 -5.54 3.86
C ALA A 50 6.32 -6.50 2.68
N LEU A 51 5.44 -6.12 1.74
CA LEU A 51 5.07 -6.98 0.62
C LEU A 51 6.29 -7.40 -0.21
N SER A 52 7.17 -6.44 -0.53
CA SER A 52 8.32 -6.68 -1.40
C SER A 52 9.29 -7.72 -0.81
N GLU A 53 9.49 -7.68 0.50
CA GLU A 53 10.29 -8.64 1.27
C GLU A 53 9.62 -10.02 1.27
N LEU A 54 8.29 -10.07 1.46
CA LEU A 54 7.49 -11.30 1.40
C LEU A 54 7.55 -11.99 0.02
N LEU A 55 7.44 -11.20 -1.05
CA LEU A 55 7.48 -11.69 -2.44
C LEU A 55 8.88 -12.17 -2.85
N THR A 56 9.92 -11.46 -2.41
CA THR A 56 11.32 -11.85 -2.64
C THR A 56 11.70 -13.13 -1.88
N GLY A 57 10.96 -13.43 -0.81
CA GLY A 57 11.24 -14.59 0.03
C GLY A 57 12.36 -14.35 1.03
N ASP A 58 12.56 -13.09 1.42
CA ASP A 58 13.55 -12.75 2.44
C ASP A 58 13.21 -13.43 3.77
N HIS A 59 14.22 -14.10 4.34
CA HIS A 59 14.07 -15.00 5.48
C HIS A 59 13.64 -14.28 6.77
N ALA A 60 13.80 -12.95 6.87
CA ALA A 60 13.41 -12.20 8.06
C ALA A 60 11.89 -12.28 8.34
N LEU A 61 11.06 -12.30 7.29
CA LEU A 61 9.60 -12.50 7.41
C LEU A 61 9.20 -13.98 7.35
N ALA A 62 10.02 -14.83 6.73
CA ALA A 62 9.80 -16.28 6.65
C ALA A 62 10.09 -17.01 7.98
N ASN A 63 10.86 -16.39 8.88
CA ASN A 63 11.28 -16.99 10.14
C ASN A 63 10.17 -17.18 11.20
N ARG A 64 8.90 -16.81 10.96
CA ARG A 64 7.96 -16.66 12.10
C ARG A 64 6.46 -16.98 11.96
N PRO A 65 5.95 -17.58 10.87
CA PRO A 65 4.81 -18.49 11.09
C PRO A 65 4.91 -19.79 10.26
N THR A 66 4.49 -20.92 10.83
CA THR A 66 4.11 -22.12 10.05
C THR A 66 2.89 -21.76 9.20
N TRP A 67 3.12 -21.25 7.99
CA TRP A 67 2.07 -20.94 7.05
C TRP A 67 1.31 -22.20 6.67
N THR A 68 -0.01 -22.09 6.60
CA THR A 68 -0.87 -23.16 6.11
C THR A 68 -0.60 -23.44 4.63
N ALA A 69 -0.92 -24.65 4.15
CA ALA A 69 -0.82 -24.99 2.73
C ALA A 69 -1.60 -24.02 1.82
N ARG A 70 -2.66 -23.38 2.34
CA ARG A 70 -3.42 -22.33 1.67
C ARG A 70 -2.62 -21.03 1.52
N GLN A 71 -1.98 -20.58 2.59
CA GLN A 71 -1.12 -19.38 2.58
C GLN A 71 0.08 -19.57 1.66
N HIS A 72 0.71 -20.75 1.64
CA HIS A 72 1.76 -21.09 0.68
C HIS A 72 1.28 -21.00 -0.77
N ARG A 73 0.07 -21.51 -1.08
CA ARG A 73 -0.52 -21.37 -2.41
C ARG A 73 -0.74 -19.91 -2.79
N TYR A 74 -1.30 -19.11 -1.87
CA TYR A 74 -1.52 -17.69 -2.09
C TYR A 74 -0.21 -16.94 -2.34
N LEU A 75 0.84 -17.23 -1.58
CA LEU A 75 2.14 -16.61 -1.78
C LEU A 75 2.77 -17.00 -3.13
N ASN A 76 2.76 -18.29 -3.48
CA ASN A 76 3.31 -18.74 -4.77
C ASN A 76 2.53 -18.11 -5.94
N ARG A 77 1.20 -18.03 -5.84
CA ARG A 77 0.37 -17.40 -6.86
C ARG A 77 0.59 -15.89 -6.94
N ALA A 78 0.70 -15.23 -5.79
CA ALA A 78 0.99 -13.81 -5.74
C ALA A 78 2.39 -13.47 -6.29
N ARG A 79 3.41 -14.32 -6.08
CA ARG A 79 4.73 -14.13 -6.70
C ARG A 79 4.68 -14.14 -8.23
N LEU A 80 3.80 -14.96 -8.82
CA LEU A 80 3.59 -14.98 -10.27
C LEU A 80 2.85 -13.72 -10.77
N LEU A 81 1.84 -13.26 -10.03
CA LEU A 81 1.01 -12.12 -10.44
C LEU A 81 1.67 -10.76 -10.14
N LEU A 82 2.31 -10.65 -8.99
CA LEU A 82 2.92 -9.45 -8.42
C LEU A 82 4.45 -9.47 -8.49
N GLY A 83 5.04 -10.32 -9.36
CA GLY A 83 6.51 -10.41 -9.50
C GLY A 83 7.17 -9.05 -9.78
N HIS A 84 6.46 -8.13 -10.43
CA HIS A 84 6.91 -6.76 -10.69
C HIS A 84 7.03 -5.87 -9.42
N PHE A 85 6.46 -6.29 -8.29
CA PHE A 85 6.56 -5.63 -6.98
C PHE A 85 7.61 -6.25 -6.05
N GLN A 86 8.38 -7.24 -6.51
CA GLN A 86 9.59 -7.68 -5.81
C GLN A 86 10.59 -6.52 -5.65
N GLN A 87 10.60 -5.59 -6.60
CA GLN A 87 11.35 -4.34 -6.47
C GLN A 87 10.67 -3.41 -5.46
N ARG A 88 11.26 -3.31 -4.25
CA ARG A 88 10.78 -2.46 -3.15
C ARG A 88 10.41 -1.04 -3.60
N GLY A 89 11.26 -0.39 -4.41
CA GLY A 89 11.00 0.96 -4.92
C GLY A 89 9.71 1.08 -5.74
N ARG A 90 9.36 0.07 -6.55
CA ARG A 90 8.11 0.07 -7.34
C ARG A 90 6.90 -0.11 -6.45
N TRP A 91 6.99 -1.00 -5.47
CA TRP A 91 5.91 -1.22 -4.50
C TRP A 91 5.64 0.05 -3.67
N LEU A 92 6.69 0.65 -3.09
CA LEU A 92 6.57 1.86 -2.28
C LEU A 92 5.97 3.02 -3.07
N ASN A 93 6.43 3.25 -4.31
CA ASN A 93 5.88 4.31 -5.15
C ASN A 93 4.38 4.10 -5.45
N GLN A 94 3.97 2.85 -5.69
CA GLN A 94 2.57 2.53 -5.95
C GLN A 94 1.70 2.63 -4.69
N ILE A 95 2.22 2.24 -3.54
CA ILE A 95 1.56 2.43 -2.24
C ILE A 95 1.39 3.91 -1.91
N GLU A 96 2.41 4.73 -2.16
CA GLU A 96 2.33 6.19 -1.98
C GLU A 96 1.22 6.78 -2.86
N ARG A 97 1.20 6.43 -4.16
CA ARG A 97 0.15 6.87 -5.09
C ARG A 97 -1.24 6.35 -4.72
N TYR A 98 -1.32 5.17 -4.10
CA TYR A 98 -2.56 4.63 -3.58
C TYR A 98 -3.01 5.43 -2.36
N ALA A 99 -2.14 5.68 -1.38
CA ALA A 99 -2.46 6.43 -0.17
C ALA A 99 -2.87 7.88 -0.47
N THR A 100 -2.23 8.56 -1.43
CA THR A 100 -2.59 9.92 -1.85
C THR A 100 -3.71 9.98 -2.88
N GLY A 101 -4.10 8.82 -3.42
CA GLY A 101 -5.10 8.69 -4.47
C GLY A 101 -6.52 8.92 -3.98
N SER A 102 -7.46 9.04 -4.92
CA SER A 102 -8.85 9.28 -4.58
C SER A 102 -9.49 8.08 -3.87
N SER A 103 -9.95 8.33 -2.64
CA SER A 103 -10.38 7.35 -1.65
C SER A 103 -11.61 6.50 -2.01
N TYR A 104 -12.37 6.87 -3.03
CA TYR A 104 -13.70 6.29 -3.30
C TYR A 104 -13.66 4.93 -4.02
N ARG A 105 -12.53 4.58 -4.67
CA ARG A 105 -12.35 3.30 -5.40
C ARG A 105 -11.44 2.30 -4.69
N GLN A 106 -10.96 2.63 -3.50
CA GLN A 106 -9.97 1.86 -2.76
C GLN A 106 -10.63 0.86 -1.82
N ALA A 107 -10.20 -0.40 -1.92
CA ALA A 107 -10.61 -1.47 -1.02
C ALA A 107 -9.93 -1.36 0.36
N TYR A 108 -8.75 -0.77 0.44
CA TYR A 108 -7.99 -0.59 1.68
C TYR A 108 -7.76 0.89 1.97
N ALA A 109 -7.75 1.25 3.24
CA ALA A 109 -7.21 2.51 3.74
C ALA A 109 -5.79 2.25 4.26
N ILE A 110 -4.86 3.15 3.97
CA ILE A 110 -3.50 3.13 4.48
C ILE A 110 -3.34 4.34 5.40
N SER A 111 -2.74 4.15 6.57
CA SER A 111 -2.47 5.27 7.48
C SER A 111 -1.48 6.26 6.85
N GLN A 112 -1.55 7.53 7.26
CA GLN A 112 -0.73 8.61 6.67
C GLN A 112 0.77 8.38 6.90
N ASP A 113 1.11 7.77 8.03
CA ASP A 113 2.44 7.33 8.42
C ASP A 113 2.84 5.97 7.82
N ARG A 114 1.95 5.31 7.06
CA ARG A 114 2.14 3.99 6.43
C ARG A 114 2.50 2.86 7.40
N SER A 115 2.34 3.04 8.70
CA SER A 115 2.63 1.98 9.68
C SER A 115 1.59 0.85 9.67
N CYS A 116 0.36 1.16 9.26
CA CYS A 116 -0.73 0.18 9.19
C CYS A 116 -1.63 0.43 7.98
N PHE A 117 -2.36 -0.62 7.62
CA PHE A 117 -3.41 -0.58 6.61
C PHE A 117 -4.63 -1.34 7.13
N GLY A 118 -5.81 -0.98 6.66
CA GLY A 118 -7.07 -1.58 7.09
C GLY A 118 -8.06 -1.63 5.94
N GLU A 119 -9.04 -2.52 6.06
CA GLU A 119 -10.08 -2.69 5.05
C GLU A 119 -11.08 -1.53 5.10
N LYS A 120 -11.43 -0.95 3.95
CA LYS A 120 -12.51 0.03 3.86
C LYS A 120 -13.84 -0.71 3.78
N SER A 121 -14.65 -0.62 4.83
CA SER A 121 -15.99 -1.20 4.87
C SER A 121 -16.95 -0.40 3.99
N VAL A 122 -16.89 -0.64 2.67
CA VAL A 122 -17.88 -0.17 1.70
C VAL A 122 -18.52 -1.39 1.03
N GLY A 123 -19.82 -1.36 0.73
CA GLY A 123 -20.55 -2.52 0.18
C GLY A 123 -19.95 -3.15 -1.08
N PHE A 124 -19.12 -2.40 -1.82
CA PHE A 124 -18.37 -2.85 -2.99
C PHE A 124 -17.17 -3.76 -2.69
N PHE A 125 -16.75 -3.82 -1.42
CA PHE A 125 -15.56 -4.53 -0.98
C PHE A 125 -15.72 -6.06 -1.00
N ARG A 126 -16.92 -6.57 -0.71
CA ARG A 126 -17.17 -8.04 -0.67
C ARG A 126 -17.01 -8.71 -2.03
N SER A 127 -17.54 -8.10 -3.09
CA SER A 127 -17.38 -8.62 -4.46
C SER A 127 -15.93 -8.56 -4.91
N ARG A 128 -15.22 -7.50 -4.51
CA ARG A 128 -13.82 -7.28 -4.86
C ARG A 128 -12.86 -8.22 -4.14
N LEU A 129 -13.03 -8.43 -2.84
CA LEU A 129 -12.31 -9.44 -2.07
C LEU A 129 -12.53 -10.84 -2.64
N SER A 130 -13.76 -11.16 -3.04
CA SER A 130 -14.07 -12.46 -3.63
C SER A 130 -13.29 -12.68 -4.93
N ALA A 131 -13.17 -11.64 -5.78
CA ALA A 131 -12.35 -11.67 -6.97
C ALA A 131 -10.84 -11.81 -6.65
N LEU A 132 -10.31 -11.03 -5.69
CA LEU A 132 -8.91 -11.15 -5.26
C LEU A 132 -8.59 -12.56 -4.75
N ARG A 133 -9.52 -13.15 -3.99
CA ARG A 133 -9.38 -14.51 -3.47
C ARG A 133 -9.40 -15.55 -4.59
N GLN A 134 -10.31 -15.43 -5.56
CA GLN A 134 -10.34 -16.29 -6.75
C GLN A 134 -9.05 -16.21 -7.58
N MET A 135 -8.40 -15.05 -7.64
CA MET A 135 -7.13 -14.92 -8.36
C MET A 135 -5.97 -15.65 -7.67
N LEU A 136 -6.04 -15.81 -6.34
CA LEU A 136 -5.01 -16.48 -5.53
C LEU A 136 -5.26 -17.98 -5.34
N GLY A 137 -6.49 -18.47 -5.54
CA GLY A 137 -6.82 -19.90 -5.49
C GLY A 137 -8.30 -20.20 -5.64
#